data_AF-A0A7X9N742-F1
#
_entry.id   AF-A0A7X9N742-F1
#
_cell.length_a   1.000
_cell.length_b   1.000
_cell.length_c   1.000
_cell.angle_alpha   90.00
_cell.angle_beta   90.00
_cell.angle_gamma   90.00
#
_symmetry.space_group_name_H-M   'P 1'
#
loop_
_entity.id
_entity.type
_entity.pdbx_description
1 polymer ?
#
loop_
_entity_poly.entity_id
_entity_poly.type
_entity_poly.pdbx_seq_one_letter_code
_entity_poly.pdbx_strand_id
1 'polypeptide(L)'
;MPETAKEKEELFTMLEVAKIVGCSKSTVYRVVKDNHLRAKKKKGQAKLYDETIIKLVRTKIDDINDSKEPVQRISIETLQKQLEAKDKQIDQLNEQLRMAQINLSQSQQLQLKQADRSKGSV
;
A
#
# COMPACT_ATOMS: atom_id res chain seq x y z
N MET A 1 -48.18 27.35 -28.71
CA MET A 1 -47.71 26.65 -27.50
C MET A 1 -46.48 25.85 -27.90
N PRO A 2 -45.26 26.20 -27.46
CA PRO A 2 -44.09 25.42 -27.81
C PRO A 2 -43.97 24.21 -26.88
N GLU A 3 -43.84 23.04 -27.51
CA GLU A 3 -43.63 21.72 -26.95
C GLU A 3 -42.26 21.70 -26.26
N THR A 4 -42.24 21.60 -24.92
CA THR A 4 -40.99 21.51 -24.16
C THR A 4 -40.28 20.20 -24.52
N ALA A 5 -39.16 20.32 -25.23
CA ALA A 5 -38.24 19.22 -25.49
C ALA A 5 -37.86 18.54 -24.17
N LYS A 6 -38.31 17.30 -23.96
CA LYS A 6 -37.80 16.46 -22.88
C LYS A 6 -36.31 16.23 -23.16
N GLU A 7 -35.43 16.92 -22.44
CA GLU A 7 -34.02 16.57 -22.38
C GLU A 7 -33.94 15.06 -22.11
N LYS A 8 -33.27 14.32 -22.99
CA LYS A 8 -33.07 12.88 -22.79
C LYS A 8 -32.21 12.73 -21.52
N GLU A 9 -32.85 12.36 -20.40
CA GLU A 9 -32.12 11.96 -19.20
C GLU A 9 -31.16 10.83 -19.59
N GLU A 10 -29.87 11.13 -19.65
CA GLU A 10 -28.83 10.15 -19.92
C GLU A 10 -28.70 9.25 -18.69
N LEU A 11 -28.89 7.95 -18.89
CA LEU A 11 -28.85 6.97 -17.81
C LEU A 11 -27.64 6.05 -17.98
N PHE A 12 -26.97 5.81 -16.87
CA PHE A 12 -25.72 5.08 -16.81
C PHE A 12 -25.87 3.78 -16.04
N THR A 13 -25.25 2.72 -16.54
CA THR A 13 -25.00 1.51 -15.78
C THR A 13 -23.86 1.73 -14.79
N MET A 14 -23.80 0.92 -13.73
CA MET A 14 -22.66 0.96 -12.79
C MET A 14 -21.31 0.74 -13.47
N LEU A 15 -21.27 0.02 -14.60
CA LEU A 15 -20.04 -0.21 -15.35
C LEU A 15 -19.59 1.05 -16.10
N GLU A 16 -20.53 1.79 -16.69
CA GLU A 16 -20.22 3.07 -17.35
C GLU A 16 -19.75 4.10 -16.33
N VAL A 17 -20.44 4.19 -15.18
CA VAL A 17 -20.00 5.05 -14.06
C VAL A 17 -18.60 4.67 -13.59
N ALA A 18 -18.31 3.38 -13.45
CA ALA A 18 -16.98 2.90 -13.06
C ALA A 18 -15.90 3.33 -14.06
N LYS A 19 -16.18 3.24 -15.36
CA LYS A 19 -15.28 3.71 -16.42
C LYS A 19 -15.09 5.23 -16.42
N ILE A 20 -16.17 6.00 -16.24
CA ILE A 20 -16.14 7.48 -16.21
C ILE A 20 -15.35 8.01 -15.00
N VAL A 21 -15.47 7.34 -13.86
CA VAL A 21 -14.81 7.76 -12.62
C VAL A 21 -13.42 7.14 -12.48
N GLY A 22 -13.11 6.06 -13.20
CA GLY A 22 -11.82 5.37 -13.10
C GLY A 22 -11.72 4.47 -11.86
N CYS A 23 -12.80 3.81 -11.47
CA CYS A 23 -12.84 2.91 -10.32
C CYS A 23 -13.43 1.54 -10.66
N SER A 24 -13.46 0.62 -9.69
CA SER A 24 -14.06 -0.71 -9.91
C SER A 24 -15.59 -0.65 -9.91
N LYS A 25 -16.23 -1.52 -10.69
CA LYS A 25 -17.71 -1.70 -10.64
C LYS A 25 -18.19 -2.04 -9.22
N SER A 26 -17.39 -2.78 -8.45
CA SER A 26 -17.69 -3.10 -7.05
C SER A 26 -17.72 -1.86 -6.15
N THR A 27 -16.84 -0.88 -6.41
CA THR A 27 -16.84 0.42 -5.71
C THR A 27 -18.15 1.16 -5.96
N VAL A 28 -18.56 1.27 -7.24
CA VAL A 28 -19.84 1.89 -7.61
C VAL A 28 -21.02 1.16 -6.97
N TYR A 29 -21.01 -0.17 -6.96
CA TYR A 29 -22.05 -0.97 -6.30
C TYR A 29 -22.17 -0.67 -4.81
N ARG A 30 -21.05 -0.56 -4.08
CA ARG A 30 -21.06 -0.20 -2.65
C ARG A 30 -21.66 1.18 -2.45
N VAL A 31 -21.24 2.17 -3.22
CA VAL A 31 -21.80 3.53 -3.16
C VAL A 31 -23.32 3.51 -3.39
N VAL A 32 -23.80 2.77 -4.39
CA VAL A 32 -25.25 2.61 -4.62
C VAL A 32 -25.96 1.98 -3.44
N LYS A 33 -25.39 0.90 -2.88
CA LYS A 33 -25.98 0.14 -1.77
C LYS A 33 -26.04 0.97 -0.50
N ASP A 34 -24.92 1.58 -0.11
CA ASP A 34 -24.76 2.30 1.15
C ASP A 34 -25.56 3.61 1.16
N ASN A 35 -25.74 4.23 -0.01
CA ASN A 35 -26.56 5.43 -0.18
C ASN A 35 -28.01 5.11 -0.61
N HIS A 36 -28.41 3.84 -0.58
CA HIS A 36 -29.78 3.38 -0.86
C HIS A 36 -30.35 3.87 -2.20
N LEU A 37 -29.49 4.02 -3.22
CA LEU A 37 -29.87 4.59 -4.51
C LEU A 37 -30.75 3.62 -5.30
N ARG A 38 -31.86 4.14 -5.84
CA ARG A 38 -32.78 3.38 -6.67
C ARG A 38 -32.50 3.63 -8.14
N ALA A 39 -32.49 2.54 -8.91
CA ALA A 39 -32.36 2.63 -10.35
C ALA A 39 -33.59 3.31 -10.96
N LYS A 40 -33.35 4.26 -11.87
CA LYS A 40 -34.41 4.95 -12.64
C LYS A 40 -35.04 4.02 -13.67
N LYS A 41 -34.22 3.14 -14.26
CA LYS A 41 -34.66 2.19 -15.30
C LYS A 41 -33.93 0.86 -15.16
N LYS A 42 -34.52 -0.18 -15.75
CA LYS A 42 -33.87 -1.45 -16.01
C LYS A 42 -33.78 -1.68 -17.52
N LYS A 43 -32.64 -2.15 -17.99
CA LYS A 43 -32.41 -2.60 -19.37
C LYS A 43 -31.88 -4.03 -19.31
N GLY A 44 -32.78 -5.00 -19.49
CA GLY A 44 -32.50 -6.40 -19.16
C GLY A 44 -32.16 -6.55 -17.67
N GLN A 45 -31.01 -7.16 -17.38
CA GLN A 45 -30.49 -7.30 -16.00
C GLN A 45 -29.75 -6.06 -15.50
N ALA A 46 -29.44 -5.09 -16.38
CA ALA A 46 -28.72 -3.90 -16.01
C ALA A 46 -29.64 -2.86 -15.34
N LYS A 47 -29.21 -2.35 -14.19
CA LYS A 47 -29.81 -1.20 -13.51
C LYS A 47 -29.17 0.08 -14.02
N LEU A 48 -30.01 1.06 -14.36
CA LEU A 48 -29.64 2.35 -14.92
C LEU A 48 -29.93 3.45 -13.91
N TYR A 49 -28.97 4.34 -13.72
CA TYR A 49 -28.97 5.45 -12.75
C TYR A 49 -28.79 6.77 -13.49
N ASP A 50 -29.26 7.85 -12.91
CA ASP A 50 -28.99 9.19 -13.43
C ASP A 50 -27.52 9.60 -13.16
N GLU A 51 -27.11 10.76 -13.67
CA GLU A 51 -25.75 11.29 -13.51
C GLU A 51 -25.35 11.56 -12.05
N THR A 52 -26.29 11.64 -11.09
CA THR A 52 -25.98 11.98 -9.70
C THR A 52 -25.07 10.95 -9.06
N ILE A 53 -25.14 9.70 -9.52
CA ILE A 53 -24.26 8.61 -9.09
C ILE A 53 -22.79 8.90 -9.44
N ILE A 54 -22.50 9.58 -10.56
CA ILE A 54 -21.14 9.88 -11.00
C ILE A 54 -20.49 10.87 -10.02
N LYS A 55 -21.22 11.94 -9.69
CA LYS A 55 -20.80 12.96 -8.72
C LYS A 55 -20.58 12.33 -7.34
N LEU A 56 -21.54 11.52 -6.87
CA LEU A 56 -21.46 10.87 -5.57
C LEU A 56 -20.29 9.88 -5.47
N VAL A 57 -20.06 9.07 -6.50
CA VAL A 57 -18.93 8.11 -6.52
C VAL A 57 -17.60 8.85 -6.51
N ARG A 58 -17.45 9.95 -7.25
CA ARG A 58 -16.25 10.80 -7.21
C ARG A 58 -15.99 11.32 -5.79
N THR A 59 -16.97 12.00 -5.20
CA THR A 59 -16.85 12.53 -3.84
C THR A 59 -16.45 11.46 -2.83
N LYS A 60 -17.05 10.26 -2.91
CA LYS A 60 -16.70 9.17 -1.98
C LYS A 60 -15.30 8.61 -2.18
N ILE A 61 -14.77 8.64 -3.40
CA ILE A 61 -13.39 8.23 -3.66
C ILE A 61 -12.42 9.28 -3.10
N ASP A 62 -12.72 10.55 -3.34
CA ASP A 62 -11.92 11.67 -2.84
C ASP A 62 -11.89 11.69 -1.30
N ASP A 63 -13.05 11.56 -0.64
CA ASP A 63 -13.17 11.42 0.83
C ASP A 63 -12.28 10.29 1.39
N ILE A 64 -12.26 9.14 0.70
CA ILE A 64 -11.47 7.97 1.11
C ILE A 64 -9.97 8.22 0.93
N ASN A 65 -9.58 8.91 -0.14
CA ASN A 65 -8.18 9.22 -0.40
C ASN A 65 -7.67 10.26 0.60
N ASP A 66 -8.44 11.31 0.85
CA ASP A 66 -8.10 12.37 1.82
C ASP A 66 -8.03 11.83 3.26
N SER A 67 -8.90 10.88 3.61
CA SER A 67 -8.85 10.22 4.92
C SER A 67 -7.63 9.28 5.09
N LYS A 68 -7.02 8.83 3.99
CA LYS A 68 -5.86 7.91 4.01
C LYS A 68 -4.52 8.63 4.04
N GLU A 69 -4.44 9.86 3.54
CA GLU A 69 -3.24 10.71 3.56
C GLU A 69 -2.53 10.72 4.94
N PRO A 70 -3.19 11.04 6.06
CA PRO A 70 -2.52 11.11 7.37
C PRO A 70 -2.06 9.73 7.87
N VAL A 71 -2.85 8.68 7.65
CA VAL A 71 -2.51 7.31 8.09
C VAL A 71 -1.36 6.73 7.27
N GLN A 72 -1.32 7.02 5.97
CA GLN A 72 -0.21 6.61 5.09
C GLN A 72 1.09 7.32 5.46
N ARG A 73 1.06 8.62 5.75
CA ARG A 73 2.25 9.37 6.21
C ARG A 73 2.84 8.79 7.50
N ILE A 74 1.99 8.55 8.51
CA ILE A 74 2.41 7.93 9.78
C ILE A 74 3.02 6.54 9.55
N SER A 75 2.42 5.76 8.64
CA SER A 75 2.91 4.42 8.30
C SER A 75 4.28 4.48 7.61
N ILE A 76 4.48 5.41 6.68
CA ILE A 76 5.76 5.61 5.98
C ILE A 76 6.85 6.04 6.97
N GLU A 77 6.58 7.04 7.83
CA GLU A 77 7.54 7.48 8.85
C GLU A 77 7.92 6.35 9.81
N THR A 78 6.94 5.53 10.20
CA THR A 78 7.19 4.38 11.08
C THR A 78 8.06 3.34 10.39
N LEU A 79 7.81 3.05 9.11
CA LEU A 79 8.62 2.11 8.33
C LEU A 79 10.05 2.64 8.12
N GLN A 80 10.23 3.93 7.87
CA GLN A 80 11.55 4.56 7.76
C GLN A 80 12.35 4.44 9.06
N LYS A 81 11.74 4.73 10.21
CA LYS A 81 12.39 4.56 11.52
C LYS A 81 12.78 3.11 11.80
N GLN A 82 11.94 2.15 11.39
CA GLN A 82 12.27 0.73 11.53
C GLN A 82 13.42 0.31 10.64
N LEU A 83 13.51 0.84 9.41
CA LEU A 83 14.65 0.61 8.52
C LEU A 83 15.94 1.14 9.12
N GLU A 84 15.96 2.39 9.57
CA GLU A 84 17.14 2.98 10.22
C GLU A 84 17.61 2.20 11.45
N ALA A 85 16.67 1.71 12.27
CA ALA A 85 16.99 0.90 13.43
C ALA A 85 17.60 -0.47 13.03
N LYS A 86 17.08 -1.08 11.97
CA LYS A 86 17.60 -2.35 11.44
C LYS A 86 18.98 -2.19 10.81
N ASP A 87 19.22 -1.12 10.07
CA ASP A 87 20.52 -0.83 9.47
C ASP A 87 21.59 -0.64 10.55
N LYS A 88 21.29 0.13 11.60
CA LYS A 88 22.19 0.27 12.77
C LYS A 88 22.49 -1.08 13.44
N GLN A 89 21.48 -1.96 13.54
CA GLN A 89 21.67 -3.28 14.12
C GLN A 89 22.58 -4.17 13.25
N ILE A 90 22.44 -4.07 11.92
CA ILE A 90 23.33 -4.76 10.97
C ILE A 90 24.77 -4.27 11.13
N ASP A 91 24.99 -2.95 11.20
CA ASP A 91 26.32 -2.38 11.38
C ASP A 91 26.99 -2.86 12.68
N GLN A 92 26.23 -2.88 13.78
CA GLN A 92 26.71 -3.38 15.07
C GLN A 92 27.09 -4.86 15.01
N LEU A 93 26.27 -5.70 14.38
CA LEU A 93 26.55 -7.12 14.24
C LEU A 93 27.77 -7.38 13.36
N ASN A 94 27.93 -6.62 12.28
CA ASN A 94 29.09 -6.72 11.41
C ASN A 94 30.38 -6.36 12.14
N GLU A 95 30.36 -5.31 12.99
CA GLU A 95 31.53 -4.93 13.77
C GLU A 95 31.88 -5.99 14.83
N GLN A 96 30.86 -6.54 15.51
CA GLN A 96 31.07 -7.66 16.44
C GLN A 96 31.68 -8.88 15.74
N LEU A 97 31.18 -9.21 14.54
CA LEU A 97 31.71 -10.32 13.74
C LEU A 97 33.17 -10.08 13.36
N ARG A 98 33.52 -8.85 12.96
CA ARG A 98 34.89 -8.45 12.64
C ARG A 98 35.82 -8.63 13.84
N MET A 99 35.41 -8.15 15.01
CA MET A 99 36.20 -8.30 16.23
C MET A 99 36.37 -9.77 16.63
N ALA A 100 35.32 -10.58 16.52
CA ALA A 100 35.40 -12.01 16.79
C ALA A 100 36.39 -12.72 15.84
N GLN A 101 36.39 -12.38 14.55
CA GLN A 101 37.35 -12.93 13.59
C GLN A 101 38.80 -12.54 13.91
N ILE A 102 39.03 -11.27 14.28
CA ILE A 102 40.36 -10.81 14.69
C ILE A 102 40.84 -11.61 15.90
N ASN A 103 40.02 -11.71 16.95
CA ASN A 103 40.38 -12.43 18.17
C ASN A 103 40.66 -13.92 17.90
N LEU A 104 39.85 -14.55 17.05
CA LEU A 104 40.05 -15.94 16.64
C LEU A 104 41.37 -16.11 15.87
N SER A 105 41.71 -15.19 14.97
CA SER A 105 42.96 -15.21 14.22
C SER A 105 44.18 -15.07 15.13
N GLN A 106 44.12 -14.17 16.12
CA GLN A 106 45.19 -13.97 17.10
C GLN A 106 45.37 -15.20 18.00
N SER A 107 44.28 -15.79 18.47
CA SER A 107 44.32 -17.02 19.28
C SER A 107 44.99 -18.17 18.52
N GLN A 108 44.63 -18.38 17.25
CA GLN A 108 45.26 -19.40 16.41
C GLN A 108 46.76 -19.15 16.22
N GLN A 109 47.17 -17.90 15.95
CA GLN A 109 48.60 -17.58 15.83
C GLN A 109 49.39 -17.84 17.12
N LEU A 110 48.79 -17.53 18.28
CA LEU A 110 49.43 -17.80 19.57
C LEU A 110 49.60 -19.30 19.81
N GLN A 111 48.58 -20.10 19.50
CA GLN A 111 48.65 -21.57 19.62
C GLN A 111 49.75 -22.15 18.73
N LEU A 112 49.86 -21.69 17.46
CA LEU A 112 50.92 -22.12 16.55
C LEU A 112 52.32 -21.77 17.10
N LYS A 113 52.51 -20.53 17.57
CA LYS A 113 53.78 -20.11 18.18
C LYS A 113 54.15 -20.92 19.43
N GLN A 114 53.17 -21.29 20.25
CA GLN A 114 53.40 -22.15 21.42
C GLN A 114 53.78 -23.58 21.01
N ALA A 115 53.09 -24.13 20.01
CA ALA A 115 53.39 -25.45 19.47
C ALA A 115 54.81 -25.53 18.89
N ASP A 116 55.23 -24.52 18.12
CA ASP A 116 56.58 -24.48 17.55
C ASP A 116 57.68 -24.38 18.62
N ARG A 117 57.45 -23.59 19.68
CA ARG A 117 58.38 -23.50 20.82
C ARG A 117 58.51 -24.82 21.58
N SER A 118 57.42 -25.56 21.72
CA SER A 118 57.43 -26.88 22.40
C SER A 118 58.18 -27.95 21.60
N LYS A 119 58.25 -27.85 20.27
CA LYS A 119 58.95 -28.79 19.39
C LYS A 119 60.45 -28.52 19.27
N GLY A 120 60.90 -27.29 19.50
CA GLY A 120 62.32 -26.89 19.42
C GLY A 120 63.13 -27.05 20.72
N SER A 121 62.53 -27.57 21.80
CA SER A 121 63.20 -27.79 23.11
C SER A 121 63.46 -29.26 23.42
N VAL A 122 63.53 -30.13 22.40
CA VAL A 122 63.89 -31.56 22.51
C VAL A 122 65.19 -31.82 21.78
#